data_AF-A0AA42U7B9-F1
#
_entry.id   AF-A0AA42U7B9-F1
#
_cell.length_a   1.000
_cell.length_b   1.000
_cell.length_c   1.000
_cell.angle_alpha   90.00
_cell.angle_beta   90.00
_cell.angle_gamma   90.00
#
_symmetry.space_group_name_H-M   'P 1'
#
loop_
_entity.id
_entity.type
_entity.pdbx_description
1 polymer ?
#
loop_
_entity_poly.entity_id
_entity_poly.type
_entity_poly.pdbx_seq_one_letter_code
_entity_poly.pdbx_strand_id
1 'polypeptide(L)'
;MSTDPNYEGKDYSSTLKLTEWVSSKQTTSTYLSCNHGIPYLKLDMGWNYPNKKYTAYIESEAIIEMVNMHGLDFAPSNASVQKNLGLAKEIIKGHFRAQEAEKAATLVEQWKEENIYPYPSETTNIVEQVERQVFDIVASTVSHNIDKFEKTSKENRKFQFRLLKQALETNPNSLQTIINEVLNLKPEEQDDLAELLRDVSLSSIISASKVVTDRLKFINGLESIINSKDGKKNLKERTQLHRMLAENCWVFGEEFFISVDDQSLTECLKQHSKLLSKDVDILEAVEHPTKERGIVDLMLSKTTRNNKPNTAHHLIIELKRPRVKIGRDEISQIQDYADAIRLDSRFSKTKAKWTFIAISLDRDMKLDSRYIDLENGVIAEKDNYIILALYTTNFIGPLSYQAYSFLKLRALS
;
A
#
# COMPACT_ATOMS: atom_id res chain seq x y z
N MET A 1 -33.08 25.19 2.19
CA MET A 1 -32.73 24.76 0.82
C MET A 1 -34.02 24.65 0.02
N SER A 2 -34.07 25.15 -1.21
CA SER A 2 -35.16 24.89 -2.15
C SER A 2 -34.52 24.38 -3.44
N THR A 3 -34.42 23.07 -3.54
CA THR A 3 -34.12 22.36 -4.78
C THR A 3 -34.92 21.08 -4.70
N ASP A 4 -35.98 21.02 -5.50
CA ASP A 4 -37.00 19.99 -5.41
C ASP A 4 -36.42 18.58 -5.69
N PRO A 5 -36.52 17.66 -4.73
CA PRO A 5 -36.37 16.23 -4.92
C PRO A 5 -37.69 15.67 -5.45
N ASN A 6 -37.56 14.97 -6.58
CA ASN A 6 -38.66 14.29 -7.22
C ASN A 6 -38.86 12.92 -6.56
N TYR A 7 -40.00 12.68 -5.91
CA TYR A 7 -40.46 11.35 -5.50
C TYR A 7 -41.75 11.06 -6.25
N GLU A 8 -41.76 10.02 -7.09
CA GLU A 8 -42.89 9.64 -7.95
C GLU A 8 -43.52 10.77 -8.79
N GLY A 9 -42.73 11.75 -9.25
CA GLY A 9 -43.20 12.85 -10.09
C GLY A 9 -43.65 14.10 -9.32
N LYS A 10 -43.50 14.12 -7.99
CA LYS A 10 -43.82 15.28 -7.13
C LYS A 10 -42.57 15.86 -6.47
N ASP A 11 -42.57 17.18 -6.35
CA ASP A 11 -41.47 17.99 -5.85
C ASP A 11 -41.64 18.32 -4.35
N TYR A 12 -40.67 17.93 -3.50
CA TYR A 12 -40.75 18.12 -2.03
C TYR A 12 -39.58 18.90 -1.44
N SER A 13 -39.79 20.14 -0.98
CA SER A 13 -38.72 20.89 -0.30
C SER A 13 -38.05 20.09 0.83
N SER A 14 -36.72 20.15 0.91
CA SER A 14 -35.93 19.47 1.95
C SER A 14 -35.13 20.49 2.76
N THR A 15 -35.12 20.31 4.09
CA THR A 15 -34.44 21.18 5.04
C THR A 15 -33.43 20.37 5.86
N LEU A 16 -32.22 20.89 6.01
CA LEU A 16 -31.20 20.31 6.90
C LEU A 16 -31.23 21.04 8.23
N LYS A 17 -31.43 20.31 9.31
CA LYS A 17 -31.27 20.80 10.69
C LYS A 17 -30.10 20.09 11.35
N LEU A 18 -29.13 20.86 11.84
CA LEU A 18 -27.89 20.35 12.44
C LEU A 18 -27.86 20.70 13.92
N THR A 19 -27.69 19.69 14.78
CA THR A 19 -27.49 19.86 16.22
C THR A 19 -26.06 19.48 16.58
N GLU A 20 -25.29 20.42 17.11
CA GLU A 20 -23.92 20.18 17.57
C GLU A 20 -23.89 19.75 19.04
N TRP A 21 -23.08 18.74 19.36
CA TRP A 21 -22.94 18.22 20.71
C TRP A 21 -21.61 18.68 21.33
N VAL A 22 -21.68 19.22 22.55
CA VAL A 22 -20.50 19.60 23.34
C VAL A 22 -19.88 18.38 24.05
N SER A 23 -20.68 17.34 24.32
CA SER A 23 -20.22 16.15 25.04
C SER A 23 -19.53 15.14 24.12
N SER A 24 -18.34 14.67 24.52
CA SER A 24 -17.58 13.61 23.85
C SER A 24 -18.27 12.24 23.86
N LYS A 25 -19.30 12.04 24.69
CA LYS A 25 -20.07 10.79 24.79
C LYS A 25 -21.07 10.60 23.65
N GLN A 26 -21.37 11.65 22.88
CA GLN A 26 -22.33 11.59 21.79
C GLN A 26 -21.69 11.09 20.50
N THR A 27 -22.47 10.39 19.68
CA THR A 27 -22.03 9.85 18.38
C THR A 27 -22.64 10.66 17.25
N THR A 28 -21.89 10.77 16.15
CA THR A 28 -22.40 11.44 14.95
C THR A 28 -23.49 10.58 14.31
N SER A 29 -24.64 11.17 14.03
CA SER A 29 -25.81 10.46 13.49
C SER A 29 -26.54 11.31 12.46
N THR A 30 -27.10 10.65 11.45
CA THR A 30 -27.95 11.28 10.43
C THR A 30 -29.32 10.62 10.44
N TYR A 31 -30.37 11.42 10.39
CA TYR A 31 -31.75 10.95 10.39
C TYR A 31 -32.53 11.54 9.22
N LEU A 32 -33.40 10.73 8.62
CA LEU A 32 -34.55 11.21 7.88
C LEU A 32 -35.66 11.55 8.87
N SER A 33 -36.25 12.72 8.75
CA SER A 33 -37.34 13.19 9.60
C SER A 33 -38.45 13.85 8.77
N CYS A 34 -39.69 13.82 9.25
CA CYS A 34 -40.70 14.72 8.71
C CYS A 34 -40.55 16.11 9.36
N ASN A 35 -41.32 17.09 8.88
CA ASN A 35 -41.41 18.39 9.54
C ASN A 35 -41.64 18.20 11.05
N HIS A 36 -40.90 18.95 11.88
CA HIS A 36 -40.85 18.89 13.36
C HIS A 36 -39.78 17.97 14.00
N GLY A 37 -38.77 17.51 13.24
CA GLY A 37 -37.56 16.90 13.82
C GLY A 37 -37.75 15.53 14.46
N ILE A 38 -38.86 14.85 14.17
CA ILE A 38 -39.11 13.47 14.61
C ILE A 38 -38.35 12.52 13.69
N PRO A 39 -37.37 11.73 14.18
CA PRO A 39 -36.59 10.84 13.34
C PRO A 39 -37.41 9.60 12.96
N TYR A 40 -37.47 9.30 11.65
CA TYR A 40 -38.11 8.09 11.11
C TYR A 40 -37.10 7.00 10.79
N LEU A 41 -35.95 7.37 10.23
CA LEU A 41 -34.92 6.41 9.83
C LEU A 41 -33.53 6.98 10.10
N LYS A 42 -32.67 6.18 10.74
CA LYS A 42 -31.24 6.51 10.84
C LYS A 42 -30.55 6.09 9.55
N LEU A 43 -29.77 7.00 8.97
CA LEU A 43 -28.96 6.76 7.78
C LEU A 43 -27.47 6.83 8.09
N ASP A 44 -26.69 6.08 7.32
CA ASP A 44 -25.24 6.26 7.24
C ASP A 44 -24.92 7.25 6.12
N MET A 45 -24.23 8.35 6.46
CA MET A 45 -23.77 9.36 5.51
C MET A 45 -22.45 8.95 4.84
N GLY A 46 -21.84 7.83 5.28
CA GLY A 46 -20.57 7.30 4.78
C GLY A 46 -19.37 8.20 5.04
N TRP A 47 -19.53 9.21 5.92
CA TRP A 47 -18.51 10.19 6.27
C TRP A 47 -18.96 10.99 7.50
N ASN A 48 -17.99 11.42 8.31
CA ASN A 48 -18.20 12.34 9.43
C ASN A 48 -17.12 13.43 9.43
N TYR A 49 -17.46 14.63 9.90
CA TYR A 49 -16.45 15.67 10.13
C TYR A 49 -15.56 15.27 11.32
N PRO A 50 -14.21 15.26 11.17
CA PRO A 50 -13.30 14.86 12.24
C PRO A 50 -13.51 15.68 13.52
N ASN A 51 -13.42 15.03 14.69
CA ASN A 51 -13.49 15.67 16.02
C ASN A 51 -14.75 16.51 16.31
N LYS A 52 -15.77 16.46 15.44
CA LYS A 52 -17.08 17.08 15.67
C LYS A 52 -18.13 16.02 15.92
N LYS A 53 -18.94 16.23 16.96
CA LYS A 53 -20.11 15.40 17.26
C LYS A 53 -21.35 16.18 16.90
N TYR A 54 -22.18 15.62 16.02
CA TYR A 54 -23.40 16.28 15.59
C TYR A 54 -24.50 15.28 15.23
N THR A 55 -25.75 15.74 15.30
CA THR A 55 -26.90 15.04 14.72
C THR A 55 -27.44 15.87 13.57
N ALA A 56 -27.51 15.27 12.39
CA ALA A 56 -28.10 15.87 11.19
C ALA A 56 -29.50 15.30 10.95
N TYR A 57 -30.48 16.18 10.76
CA TYR A 57 -31.86 15.84 10.41
C TYR A 57 -32.15 16.36 9.01
N ILE A 58 -32.48 15.44 8.09
CA ILE A 58 -32.91 15.77 6.74
C ILE A 58 -34.44 15.71 6.76
N GLU A 59 -35.05 16.89 6.85
CA GLU A 59 -36.49 17.09 6.95
C GLU A 59 -37.10 17.23 5.56
N SER A 60 -38.09 16.40 5.23
CA SER A 60 -38.84 16.50 3.97
C SER A 60 -40.24 15.89 4.13
N GLU A 61 -41.25 16.53 3.54
CA GLU A 61 -42.61 16.00 3.46
C GLU A 61 -42.67 14.70 2.62
N ALA A 62 -41.70 14.46 1.73
CA ALA A 62 -41.59 13.20 0.98
C ALA A 62 -41.46 11.97 1.87
N ILE A 63 -40.91 12.14 3.08
CA ILE A 63 -40.69 11.04 4.02
C ILE A 63 -42.03 10.53 4.56
N ILE A 64 -43.03 11.40 4.71
CA ILE A 64 -44.39 11.00 5.12
C ILE A 64 -45.00 10.10 4.05
N GLU A 65 -44.82 10.44 2.77
CA GLU A 65 -45.31 9.60 1.67
C GLU A 65 -44.59 8.25 1.61
N MET A 66 -43.25 8.23 1.78
CA MET A 66 -42.48 6.99 1.88
C MET A 66 -42.96 6.09 3.02
N VAL A 67 -43.31 6.68 4.17
CA VAL A 67 -43.88 5.94 5.31
C VAL A 67 -45.25 5.37 4.96
N ASN A 68 -46.13 6.19 4.38
CA ASN A 68 -47.49 5.78 4.00
C ASN A 68 -47.51 4.67 2.94
N MET A 69 -46.50 4.64 2.06
CA MET A 69 -46.34 3.61 1.03
C MET A 69 -45.53 2.39 1.48
N HIS A 70 -45.16 2.28 2.76
CA HIS A 70 -44.27 1.22 3.29
C HIS A 70 -42.91 1.14 2.57
N GLY A 71 -42.44 2.26 2.01
CA GLY A 71 -41.21 2.36 1.22
C GLY A 71 -39.98 2.83 2.00
N LEU A 72 -40.12 3.14 3.30
CA LEU A 72 -39.05 3.74 4.11
C LEU A 72 -37.79 2.87 4.18
N ASP A 73 -37.92 1.54 4.22
CA ASP A 73 -36.79 0.61 4.26
C ASP A 73 -35.93 0.67 2.98
N PHE A 74 -36.50 1.13 1.86
CA PHE A 74 -35.81 1.33 0.59
C PHE A 74 -35.27 2.75 0.41
N ALA A 75 -35.50 3.65 1.37
CA ALA A 75 -35.00 5.03 1.34
C ALA A 75 -33.47 5.12 1.15
N PRO A 76 -32.63 4.25 1.74
CA PRO A 76 -31.18 4.29 1.49
C PRO A 76 -30.81 4.06 0.02
N SER A 77 -31.65 3.37 -0.77
CA SER A 77 -31.40 3.14 -2.20
C SER A 77 -32.12 4.14 -3.10
N ASN A 78 -32.88 5.07 -2.53
CA ASN A 78 -33.65 6.05 -3.28
C ASN A 78 -32.75 7.19 -3.82
N ALA A 79 -32.85 7.49 -5.11
CA ALA A 79 -32.01 8.50 -5.76
C ALA A 79 -32.16 9.91 -5.17
N SER A 80 -33.37 10.31 -4.78
CA SER A 80 -33.65 11.62 -4.20
C SER A 80 -33.12 11.73 -2.77
N VAL A 81 -33.21 10.64 -1.99
CA VAL A 81 -32.59 10.56 -0.66
C VAL A 81 -31.06 10.62 -0.76
N GLN A 82 -30.46 9.88 -1.69
CA GLN A 82 -29.01 9.91 -1.93
C GLN A 82 -28.52 11.30 -2.39
N LYS A 83 -29.27 11.98 -3.26
CA LYS A 83 -28.99 13.37 -3.64
C LYS A 83 -29.01 14.30 -2.44
N ASN A 84 -30.04 14.20 -1.59
CA ASN A 84 -30.17 15.03 -0.39
C ASN A 84 -29.07 14.73 0.65
N LEU A 85 -28.68 13.47 0.82
CA LEU A 85 -27.53 13.09 1.64
C LEU A 85 -26.23 13.73 1.14
N GLY A 86 -25.99 13.69 -0.17
CA GLY A 86 -24.83 14.33 -0.79
C GLY A 86 -24.80 15.85 -0.57
N LEU A 87 -25.95 16.52 -0.73
CA LEU A 87 -26.09 17.95 -0.47
C LEU A 87 -25.88 18.30 1.01
N ALA A 88 -26.47 17.53 1.92
CA ALA A 88 -26.31 17.72 3.35
C ALA A 88 -24.83 17.58 3.77
N LYS A 89 -24.13 16.59 3.20
CA LYS A 89 -22.69 16.39 3.42
C LYS A 89 -21.87 17.63 3.05
N GLU A 90 -22.11 18.23 1.89
CA GLU A 90 -21.36 19.42 1.46
C GLU A 90 -21.67 20.65 2.32
N ILE A 91 -22.93 20.83 2.76
CA ILE A 91 -23.27 21.92 3.69
C ILE A 91 -22.58 21.73 5.04
N ILE A 92 -22.64 20.53 5.61
CA ILE A 92 -22.03 20.25 6.93
C ILE A 92 -20.52 20.48 6.88
N LYS A 93 -19.85 20.05 5.80
CA LYS A 93 -18.44 20.37 5.57
C LYS A 93 -18.18 21.86 5.51
N GLY A 94 -18.99 22.61 4.76
CA GLY A 94 -18.88 24.06 4.64
C GLY A 94 -19.04 24.77 5.99
N HIS A 95 -20.05 24.38 6.77
CA HIS A 95 -20.34 24.93 8.10
C HIS A 95 -19.17 24.74 9.07
N PHE A 96 -18.66 23.52 9.22
CA PHE A 96 -17.57 23.27 10.16
C PHE A 96 -16.24 23.90 9.70
N ARG A 97 -15.96 23.93 8.39
CA ARG A 97 -14.80 24.67 7.87
C ARG A 97 -14.89 26.16 8.17
N ALA A 98 -16.07 26.77 8.00
CA ALA A 98 -16.28 28.18 8.33
C ALA A 98 -16.12 28.43 9.84
N GLN A 99 -16.69 27.57 10.68
CA GLN A 99 -16.56 27.66 12.14
C GLN A 99 -15.09 27.53 12.59
N GLU A 100 -14.32 26.61 11.99
CA GLU A 100 -12.89 26.45 12.28
C GLU A 100 -12.07 27.65 11.81
N ALA A 101 -12.38 28.19 10.63
CA ALA A 101 -11.74 29.41 10.12
C ALA A 101 -12.03 30.63 11.02
N GLU A 102 -13.26 30.77 11.54
CA GLU A 102 -13.65 31.84 12.45
C GLU A 102 -12.95 31.74 13.82
N LYS A 103 -12.84 30.52 14.36
CA LYS A 103 -12.07 30.25 15.58
C LYS A 103 -10.58 30.52 15.39
N ALA A 104 -10.03 30.08 14.26
CA ALA A 104 -8.66 30.37 13.89
C ALA A 104 -8.44 31.88 13.76
N ALA A 105 -9.36 32.64 13.15
CA ALA A 105 -9.26 34.09 13.04
C ALA A 105 -9.23 34.78 14.41
N THR A 106 -10.08 34.37 15.36
CA THR A 106 -10.07 34.90 16.74
C THR A 106 -8.73 34.64 17.43
N LEU A 107 -8.18 33.42 17.30
CA LEU A 107 -6.88 33.06 17.86
C LEU A 107 -5.72 33.82 17.18
N VAL A 108 -5.80 34.02 15.87
CA VAL A 108 -4.80 34.75 15.09
C VAL A 108 -4.73 36.22 15.54
N GLU A 109 -5.87 36.86 15.81
CA GLU A 109 -5.88 38.22 16.36
C GLU A 109 -5.21 38.27 17.74
N GLN A 110 -5.50 37.32 18.64
CA GLN A 110 -4.79 37.21 19.91
C GLN A 110 -3.28 37.02 19.73
N TRP A 111 -2.86 36.19 18.77
CA TRP A 111 -1.43 35.98 18.48
C TRP A 111 -0.74 37.21 17.90
N LYS A 112 -1.47 38.04 17.15
CA LYS A 112 -0.99 39.34 16.64
C LYS A 112 -0.84 40.33 17.79
N GLU A 113 -1.83 40.45 18.68
CA GLU A 113 -1.75 41.28 19.89
C GLU A 113 -0.57 40.85 20.78
N GLU A 114 -0.41 39.55 20.97
CA GLU A 114 0.71 38.97 21.68
C GLU A 114 2.04 39.11 20.92
N ASN A 115 2.10 39.58 19.67
CA ASN A 115 3.33 39.67 18.88
C ASN A 115 4.09 38.32 18.73
N ILE A 116 3.34 37.21 18.70
CA ILE A 116 3.86 35.86 18.46
C ILE A 116 3.53 35.36 17.05
N TYR A 117 2.53 35.95 16.37
CA TYR A 117 2.18 35.62 14.98
C TYR A 117 3.35 35.91 14.02
N PRO A 118 3.72 34.98 13.12
CA PRO A 118 4.98 35.09 12.38
C PRO A 118 4.87 35.89 11.07
N TYR A 119 3.68 36.37 10.68
CA TYR A 119 3.48 37.25 9.52
C TYR A 119 3.20 38.70 9.98
N PRO A 120 4.17 39.62 9.84
CA PRO A 120 4.09 40.95 10.45
C PRO A 120 3.34 42.00 9.63
N SER A 121 3.05 41.75 8.35
CA SER A 121 2.45 42.73 7.42
C SER A 121 1.29 42.12 6.64
N GLU A 122 0.38 42.93 6.11
CA GLU A 122 -0.60 42.45 5.14
C GLU A 122 0.05 42.19 3.78
N THR A 123 -0.44 41.19 3.05
CA THR A 123 0.10 40.80 1.74
C THR A 123 -0.98 40.80 0.68
N THR A 124 -0.62 41.32 -0.51
CA THR A 124 -1.45 41.25 -1.71
C THR A 124 -1.13 40.02 -2.56
N ASN A 125 -0.14 39.21 -2.18
CA ASN A 125 0.27 38.03 -2.92
C ASN A 125 -0.66 36.84 -2.62
N ILE A 126 -1.30 36.30 -3.66
CA ILE A 126 -2.22 35.15 -3.57
C ILE A 126 -1.52 33.91 -2.97
N VAL A 127 -0.25 33.66 -3.31
CA VAL A 127 0.51 32.51 -2.78
C VAL A 127 0.72 32.65 -1.28
N GLU A 128 1.09 33.84 -0.82
CA GLU A 128 1.30 34.12 0.60
C GLU A 128 -0.03 34.13 1.38
N GLN A 129 -1.14 34.53 0.76
CA GLN A 129 -2.48 34.40 1.36
C GLN A 129 -2.85 32.94 1.60
N VAL A 130 -2.61 32.06 0.62
CA VAL A 130 -2.85 30.61 0.77
C VAL A 130 -1.92 30.03 1.84
N GLU A 131 -0.65 30.41 1.86
CA GLU A 131 0.31 30.01 2.89
C GLU A 131 -0.20 30.40 4.30
N ARG A 132 -0.61 31.66 4.49
CA ARG A 132 -1.17 32.13 5.77
C ARG A 132 -2.41 31.35 6.17
N GLN A 133 -3.32 31.06 5.24
CA GLN A 133 -4.51 30.25 5.53
C GLN A 133 -4.14 28.85 6.01
N VAL A 134 -3.16 28.19 5.37
CA VAL A 134 -2.70 26.86 5.82
C VAL A 134 -2.00 26.98 7.17
N PHE A 135 -1.20 28.02 7.39
CA PHE A 135 -0.56 28.29 8.69
C PHE A 135 -1.60 28.44 9.79
N ASP A 136 -2.63 29.27 9.58
CA ASP A 136 -3.64 29.56 10.59
C ASP A 136 -4.42 28.31 11.00
N ILE A 137 -4.78 27.45 10.02
CA ILE A 137 -5.43 26.17 10.27
C ILE A 137 -4.51 25.26 11.10
N VAL A 138 -3.26 25.10 10.68
CA VAL A 138 -2.32 24.19 11.35
C VAL A 138 -1.97 24.71 12.76
N ALA A 139 -1.68 26.00 12.91
CA ALA A 139 -1.36 26.64 14.17
C ALA A 139 -2.54 26.56 15.16
N SER A 140 -3.77 26.75 14.69
CA SER A 140 -4.97 26.65 15.54
C SER A 140 -5.21 25.22 16.04
N THR A 141 -4.87 24.23 15.21
CA THR A 141 -4.96 22.83 15.58
C THR A 141 -3.89 22.46 16.61
N VAL A 142 -2.65 22.92 16.40
CA VAL A 142 -1.53 22.73 17.32
C VAL A 142 -1.81 23.40 18.67
N SER A 143 -2.36 24.62 18.68
CA SER A 143 -2.66 25.33 19.92
C SER A 143 -3.79 24.66 20.72
N HIS A 144 -4.79 24.07 20.05
CA HIS A 144 -5.89 23.35 20.72
C HIS A 144 -5.46 22.00 21.29
N ASN A 145 -4.59 21.27 20.59
CA ASN A 145 -4.24 19.89 20.96
C ASN A 145 -3.04 19.79 21.91
N ILE A 146 -2.28 20.87 22.08
CA ILE A 146 -1.19 20.92 23.06
C ILE A 146 -1.69 21.68 24.30
N ASP A 147 -2.18 20.96 25.30
CA ASP A 147 -2.64 21.49 26.62
C ASP A 147 -1.64 22.40 27.35
N LYS A 148 -0.37 22.38 26.91
CA LYS A 148 0.73 23.19 27.45
C LYS A 148 1.12 24.37 26.56
N PHE A 149 0.60 24.50 25.34
CA PHE A 149 1.04 25.54 24.40
C PHE A 149 0.80 26.93 25.00
N GLU A 150 -0.41 27.23 25.47
CA GLU A 150 -0.70 28.50 26.14
C GLU A 150 0.05 28.70 27.46
N LYS A 151 0.44 27.61 28.13
CA LYS A 151 1.23 27.64 29.37
C LYS A 151 2.72 27.83 29.13
N THR A 152 3.17 27.78 27.87
CA THR A 152 4.58 27.94 27.50
C THR A 152 4.93 29.43 27.37
N SER A 153 6.19 29.80 27.63
CA SER A 153 6.63 31.20 27.51
C SER A 153 6.37 31.78 26.12
N LYS A 154 6.18 33.10 26.09
CA LYS A 154 5.93 33.88 24.88
C LYS A 154 7.02 33.69 23.81
N GLU A 155 8.28 33.63 24.24
CA GLU A 155 9.45 33.43 23.39
C GLU A 155 9.42 32.05 22.71
N ASN A 156 9.04 31.01 23.45
CA ASN A 156 8.95 29.65 22.93
C ASN A 156 7.79 29.48 21.94
N ARG A 157 6.61 30.05 22.24
CA ARG A 157 5.48 30.07 21.30
C ARG A 157 5.85 30.78 19.99
N LYS A 158 6.53 31.93 20.10
CA LYS A 158 7.05 32.68 18.94
C LYS A 158 8.08 31.88 18.13
N PHE A 159 8.98 31.15 18.80
CA PHE A 159 9.94 30.27 18.14
C PHE A 159 9.24 29.11 17.42
N GLN A 160 8.29 28.44 18.06
CA GLN A 160 7.51 27.35 17.48
C GLN A 160 6.71 27.81 16.24
N PHE A 161 6.08 28.98 16.30
CA PHE A 161 5.37 29.56 15.15
C PHE A 161 6.30 29.94 13.99
N ARG A 162 7.52 30.40 14.27
CA ARG A 162 8.53 30.61 13.21
C ARG A 162 8.97 29.30 12.57
N LEU A 163 9.18 28.24 13.36
CA LEU A 163 9.50 26.91 12.84
C LEU A 163 8.35 26.37 11.98
N LEU A 164 7.12 26.56 12.42
CA LEU A 164 5.93 26.14 11.68
C LEU A 164 5.79 26.91 10.35
N LYS A 165 6.01 28.23 10.36
CA LYS A 165 6.06 29.05 9.15
C LYS A 165 7.15 28.56 8.19
N GLN A 166 8.37 28.34 8.69
CA GLN A 166 9.49 27.86 7.87
C GLN A 166 9.21 26.48 7.25
N ALA A 167 8.60 25.57 8.01
CA ALA A 167 8.21 24.26 7.52
C ALA A 167 7.16 24.36 6.41
N LEU A 168 6.23 25.31 6.54
CA LEU A 168 5.16 25.54 5.58
C LEU A 168 5.68 26.16 4.27
N GLU A 169 6.59 27.14 4.35
CA GLU A 169 7.27 27.73 3.18
C GLU A 169 8.04 26.67 2.36
N THR A 170 8.55 25.65 3.04
CA THR A 170 9.37 24.61 2.40
C THR A 170 8.52 23.53 1.75
N ASN A 171 7.43 23.08 2.41
CA ASN A 171 6.54 22.05 1.85
C ASN A 171 5.14 22.08 2.49
N PRO A 172 4.21 22.92 1.97
CA PRO A 172 2.95 23.19 2.64
C PRO A 172 1.96 22.01 2.60
N ASN A 173 1.87 21.32 1.45
CA ASN A 173 0.94 20.19 1.29
C ASN A 173 1.33 19.00 2.16
N SER A 174 2.62 18.64 2.19
CA SER A 174 3.08 17.52 3.02
C SER A 174 2.97 17.82 4.51
N LEU A 175 3.24 19.07 4.93
CA LEU A 175 3.14 19.45 6.34
C LEU A 175 1.72 19.31 6.88
N GLN A 176 0.71 19.77 6.11
CA GLN A 176 -0.69 19.65 6.50
C GLN A 176 -1.09 18.18 6.67
N THR A 177 -0.70 17.31 5.73
CA THR A 177 -0.95 15.86 5.85
C THR A 177 -0.28 15.28 7.08
N ILE A 178 1.01 15.55 7.29
CA ILE A 178 1.79 14.99 8.41
C ILE A 178 1.17 15.39 9.75
N ILE A 179 0.88 16.68 9.95
CA ILE A 179 0.32 17.17 11.20
C ILE A 179 -1.08 16.60 11.44
N ASN A 180 -1.93 16.56 10.40
CA ASN A 180 -3.25 15.95 10.54
C ASN A 180 -3.17 14.47 10.91
N GLU A 181 -2.29 13.69 10.30
CA GLU A 181 -2.11 12.28 10.63
C GLU A 181 -1.63 12.10 12.07
N VAL A 182 -0.59 12.85 12.48
CA VAL A 182 -0.03 12.75 13.85
C VAL A 182 -1.03 13.18 14.92
N LEU A 183 -1.80 14.25 14.69
CA LEU A 183 -2.78 14.75 15.66
C LEU A 183 -4.02 13.86 15.76
N ASN A 184 -4.30 13.03 14.76
CA ASN A 184 -5.42 12.09 14.78
C ASN A 184 -5.05 10.71 15.36
N LEU A 185 -3.78 10.48 15.70
CA LEU A 185 -3.35 9.24 16.36
C LEU A 185 -4.03 9.09 17.73
N LYS A 186 -4.52 7.89 18.03
CA LYS A 186 -5.02 7.53 19.37
C LYS A 186 -3.87 7.53 20.38
N PRO A 187 -4.13 7.65 21.69
CA PRO A 187 -3.08 7.61 22.72
C PRO A 187 -2.15 6.39 22.59
N GLU A 188 -2.69 5.20 22.32
CA GLU A 188 -1.91 3.97 22.09
C GLU A 188 -0.97 4.11 20.88
N GLU A 189 -1.46 4.65 19.76
CA GLU A 189 -0.66 4.83 18.53
C GLU A 189 0.41 5.93 18.70
N GLN A 190 0.17 6.91 19.58
CA GLN A 190 1.16 7.92 19.94
C GLN A 190 2.29 7.32 20.78
N ASP A 191 1.96 6.43 21.72
CA ASP A 191 2.94 5.72 22.55
C ASP A 191 3.81 4.81 21.67
N ASP A 192 3.21 4.06 20.74
CA ASP A 192 3.93 3.23 19.76
C ASP A 192 4.89 4.07 18.89
N LEU A 193 4.42 5.21 18.35
CA LEU A 193 5.26 6.12 17.57
C LEU A 193 6.41 6.69 18.41
N ALA A 194 6.14 7.06 19.66
CA ALA A 194 7.15 7.58 20.57
C ALA A 194 8.20 6.51 20.95
N GLU A 195 7.80 5.25 21.10
CA GLU A 195 8.72 4.13 21.33
C GLU A 195 9.61 3.89 20.11
N LEU A 196 9.04 3.82 18.90
CA LEU A 196 9.81 3.67 17.67
C LEU A 196 10.84 4.79 17.47
N LEU A 197 10.48 6.02 17.78
CA LEU A 197 11.36 7.19 17.64
C LEU A 197 12.49 7.26 18.69
N ARG A 198 12.42 6.50 19.78
CA ARG A 198 13.53 6.41 20.77
C ARG A 198 14.70 5.61 20.21
N ASP A 199 14.39 4.53 19.49
CA ASP A 199 15.40 3.56 19.06
C ASP A 199 15.79 3.72 17.59
N VAL A 200 14.93 4.34 16.77
CA VAL A 200 15.10 4.43 15.32
C VAL A 200 14.82 5.85 14.82
N SER A 201 15.65 6.34 13.89
CA SER A 201 15.41 7.66 13.27
C SER A 201 14.12 7.66 12.44
N LEU A 202 13.39 8.79 12.46
CA LEU A 202 12.19 8.96 11.62
C LEU A 202 12.49 8.69 10.13
N SER A 203 13.67 9.08 9.64
CA SER A 203 14.11 8.79 8.26
C SER A 203 14.20 7.29 7.97
N SER A 204 14.68 6.49 8.93
CA SER A 204 14.77 5.04 8.79
C SER A 204 13.37 4.40 8.81
N ILE A 205 12.47 4.88 9.68
CA ILE A 205 11.07 4.45 9.72
C ILE A 205 10.40 4.71 8.37
N ILE A 206 10.49 5.96 7.86
CA ILE A 206 9.92 6.33 6.56
C ILE A 206 10.50 5.48 5.43
N SER A 207 11.81 5.24 5.44
CA SER A 207 12.47 4.43 4.41
C SER A 207 11.95 2.99 4.43
N ALA A 208 11.83 2.38 5.62
CA ALA A 208 11.28 1.04 5.78
C ALA A 208 9.81 0.98 5.33
N SER A 209 8.97 1.91 5.79
CA SER A 209 7.56 2.00 5.40
C SER A 209 7.39 2.17 3.89
N LYS A 210 8.27 2.95 3.24
CA LYS A 210 8.24 3.15 1.79
C LYS A 210 8.59 1.85 1.05
N VAL A 211 9.65 1.16 1.46
CA VAL A 211 10.01 -0.14 0.88
C VAL A 211 8.85 -1.13 1.00
N VAL A 212 8.22 -1.24 2.18
CA VAL A 212 7.06 -2.14 2.38
C VAL A 212 5.88 -1.73 1.50
N THR A 213 5.56 -0.44 1.44
CA THR A 213 4.44 0.08 0.64
C THR A 213 4.63 -0.16 -0.85
N ASP A 214 5.82 0.13 -1.38
CA ASP A 214 6.11 -0.05 -2.80
C ASP A 214 6.07 -1.53 -3.19
N ARG A 215 6.53 -2.43 -2.30
CA ARG A 215 6.42 -3.88 -2.48
C ARG A 215 4.99 -4.39 -2.46
N LEU A 216 4.16 -3.91 -1.55
CA LEU A 216 2.72 -4.24 -1.52
C LEU A 216 2.02 -3.77 -2.79
N LYS A 217 2.32 -2.56 -3.27
CA LYS A 217 1.79 -2.06 -4.55
C LYS A 217 2.20 -2.94 -5.72
N PHE A 218 3.46 -3.37 -5.77
CA PHE A 218 3.95 -4.28 -6.80
C PHE A 218 3.19 -5.63 -6.76
N ILE A 219 3.08 -6.27 -5.59
CA ILE A 219 2.38 -7.55 -5.44
C ILE A 219 0.92 -7.42 -5.88
N ASN A 220 0.20 -6.42 -5.37
CA ASN A 220 -1.21 -6.21 -5.70
C ASN A 220 -1.40 -5.90 -7.19
N GLY A 221 -0.51 -5.11 -7.78
CA GLY A 221 -0.53 -4.81 -9.20
C GLY A 221 -0.27 -6.05 -10.06
N LEU A 222 0.74 -6.84 -9.71
CA LEU A 222 1.08 -8.09 -10.39
C LEU A 222 -0.07 -9.09 -10.29
N GLU A 223 -0.63 -9.29 -9.10
CA GLU A 223 -1.78 -10.17 -8.87
C GLU A 223 -2.99 -9.74 -9.70
N SER A 224 -3.32 -8.45 -9.71
CA SER A 224 -4.43 -7.89 -10.50
C SER A 224 -4.25 -8.15 -12.00
N ILE A 225 -3.05 -7.88 -12.53
CA ILE A 225 -2.72 -8.12 -13.94
C ILE A 225 -2.85 -9.61 -14.25
N ILE A 226 -2.20 -10.46 -13.48
CA ILE A 226 -2.12 -11.89 -13.76
C ILE A 226 -3.48 -12.58 -13.58
N ASN A 227 -4.34 -12.12 -12.66
CA ASN A 227 -5.67 -12.71 -12.44
C ASN A 227 -6.77 -12.16 -13.35
N SER A 228 -6.57 -11.00 -13.98
CA SER A 228 -7.53 -10.44 -14.93
C SER A 228 -7.67 -11.31 -16.20
N LYS A 229 -8.87 -11.33 -16.81
CA LYS A 229 -9.12 -12.08 -18.06
C LYS A 229 -8.20 -11.61 -19.20
N ASP A 230 -8.04 -10.29 -19.33
CA ASP A 230 -7.19 -9.71 -20.38
C ASP A 230 -5.71 -9.94 -20.11
N GLY A 231 -5.26 -9.80 -18.86
CA GLY A 231 -3.88 -10.07 -18.50
C GLY A 231 -3.49 -11.54 -18.68
N LYS A 232 -4.36 -12.50 -18.33
CA LYS A 232 -4.11 -13.93 -18.62
C LYS A 232 -3.89 -14.19 -20.11
N LYS A 233 -4.59 -13.47 -20.99
CA LYS A 233 -4.51 -13.65 -22.44
C LYS A 233 -3.34 -12.91 -23.07
N ASN A 234 -3.06 -11.69 -22.59
CA ASN A 234 -2.22 -10.73 -23.30
C ASN A 234 -0.86 -10.47 -22.64
N LEU A 235 -0.67 -10.88 -21.37
CA LEU A 235 0.61 -10.70 -20.68
C LEU A 235 1.69 -11.54 -21.36
N LYS A 236 2.72 -10.85 -21.86
CA LYS A 236 3.86 -11.46 -22.52
C LYS A 236 4.92 -11.88 -21.50
N GLU A 237 5.52 -13.03 -21.73
CA GLU A 237 6.54 -13.63 -20.85
C GLU A 237 7.79 -12.76 -20.75
N ARG A 238 8.60 -12.71 -21.82
CA ARG A 238 9.90 -12.01 -21.83
C ARG A 238 9.80 -10.50 -21.76
N THR A 239 8.89 -9.89 -22.53
CA THR A 239 8.83 -8.43 -22.65
C THR A 239 8.13 -7.74 -21.49
N GLN A 240 7.39 -8.46 -20.64
CA GLN A 240 6.60 -7.87 -19.56
C GLN A 240 6.81 -8.59 -18.23
N LEU A 241 6.32 -9.84 -18.09
CA LEU A 241 6.35 -10.55 -16.80
C LEU A 241 7.77 -10.75 -16.28
N HIS A 242 8.68 -11.18 -17.16
CA HIS A 242 10.08 -11.33 -16.83
C HIS A 242 10.69 -9.98 -16.41
N ARG A 243 10.57 -8.92 -17.21
CA ARG A 243 11.09 -7.59 -16.88
C ARG A 243 10.63 -7.09 -15.51
N MET A 244 9.35 -7.26 -15.19
CA MET A 244 8.80 -6.88 -13.88
C MET A 244 9.46 -7.63 -12.72
N LEU A 245 9.71 -8.94 -12.88
CA LEU A 245 10.30 -9.78 -11.84
C LEU A 245 11.83 -9.65 -11.75
N ALA A 246 12.50 -9.38 -12.87
CA ALA A 246 13.93 -9.11 -12.94
C ALA A 246 14.31 -7.84 -12.15
N GLU A 247 13.44 -6.83 -12.15
CA GLU A 247 13.59 -5.61 -11.35
C GLU A 247 13.18 -5.79 -9.88
N ASN A 248 12.46 -6.88 -9.55
CA ASN A 248 11.87 -7.14 -8.24
C ASN A 248 12.26 -8.53 -7.69
N CYS A 249 13.55 -8.87 -7.75
CA CYS A 249 14.05 -10.19 -7.33
C CYS A 249 13.77 -10.54 -5.86
N TRP A 250 13.52 -9.54 -5.01
CA TRP A 250 13.10 -9.72 -3.61
C TRP A 250 11.85 -10.59 -3.46
N VAL A 251 11.02 -10.71 -4.52
CA VAL A 251 9.87 -11.62 -4.59
C VAL A 251 10.29 -13.09 -4.40
N PHE A 252 11.51 -13.45 -4.82
CA PHE A 252 12.07 -14.80 -4.66
C PHE A 252 12.92 -14.96 -3.39
N GLY A 253 13.06 -13.89 -2.60
CA GLY A 253 13.79 -13.85 -1.33
C GLY A 253 14.66 -12.61 -1.20
N GLU A 254 14.60 -11.95 -0.04
CA GLU A 254 15.37 -10.72 0.27
C GLU A 254 16.87 -10.89 0.07
N GLU A 255 17.39 -12.08 0.36
CA GLU A 255 18.82 -12.33 0.34
C GLU A 255 19.41 -12.57 -1.06
N PHE A 256 18.59 -12.55 -2.12
CA PHE A 256 19.04 -12.68 -3.50
C PHE A 256 19.33 -11.30 -4.09
N PHE A 257 20.61 -10.92 -4.08
CA PHE A 257 21.06 -9.58 -4.44
C PHE A 257 21.64 -9.48 -5.86
N ILE A 258 22.02 -10.62 -6.47
CA ILE A 258 22.64 -10.65 -7.79
C ILE A 258 21.69 -11.38 -8.73
N SER A 259 21.16 -10.65 -9.71
CA SER A 259 20.34 -11.18 -10.79
C SER A 259 21.12 -11.17 -12.09
N VAL A 260 20.99 -12.26 -12.83
CA VAL A 260 21.50 -12.46 -14.19
C VAL A 260 20.27 -12.80 -15.02
N ASP A 261 19.88 -11.91 -15.94
CA ASP A 261 18.64 -11.96 -16.74
C ASP A 261 18.96 -12.26 -18.20
N ASP A 262 18.25 -13.24 -18.79
CA ASP A 262 18.28 -13.61 -20.21
C ASP A 262 19.71 -13.96 -20.67
N GLN A 263 20.38 -14.84 -19.92
CA GLN A 263 21.77 -15.20 -20.15
C GLN A 263 21.96 -16.69 -20.42
N SER A 264 23.01 -17.00 -21.18
CA SER A 264 23.42 -18.38 -21.42
C SER A 264 23.96 -19.05 -20.15
N LEU A 265 23.89 -20.38 -20.07
CA LEU A 265 24.54 -21.18 -19.01
C LEU A 265 26.05 -20.89 -18.86
N THR A 266 26.72 -20.45 -19.94
CA THR A 266 28.14 -20.06 -19.89
C THR A 266 28.34 -18.77 -19.09
N GLU A 267 27.40 -17.83 -19.18
CA GLU A 267 27.44 -16.63 -18.35
C GLU A 267 27.06 -16.95 -16.90
N CYS A 268 26.12 -17.88 -16.67
CA CYS A 268 25.85 -18.41 -15.33
C CYS A 268 27.12 -18.96 -14.67
N LEU A 269 27.95 -19.69 -15.42
CA LEU A 269 29.24 -20.21 -14.95
C LEU A 269 30.23 -19.09 -14.60
N LYS A 270 30.31 -18.04 -15.42
CA LYS A 270 31.16 -16.87 -15.15
C LYS A 270 30.74 -16.18 -13.86
N GLN A 271 29.45 -15.95 -13.67
CA GLN A 271 28.92 -15.28 -12.47
C GLN A 271 29.09 -16.14 -11.23
N HIS A 272 28.86 -17.45 -11.33
CA HIS A 272 29.16 -18.41 -10.27
C HIS A 272 30.65 -18.35 -9.85
N SER A 273 31.56 -18.37 -10.83
CA SER A 273 33.01 -18.33 -10.59
C SER A 273 33.45 -17.01 -9.95
N LYS A 274 32.95 -15.88 -10.46
CA LYS A 274 33.19 -14.54 -9.93
C LYS A 274 32.70 -14.40 -8.49
N LEU A 275 31.48 -14.90 -8.21
CA LEU A 275 30.89 -14.84 -6.87
C LEU A 275 31.71 -15.60 -5.83
N LEU A 276 32.39 -16.67 -6.26
CA LEU A 276 33.27 -17.48 -5.43
C LEU A 276 34.73 -17.01 -5.44
N SER A 277 35.02 -15.86 -6.06
CA SER A 277 36.38 -15.31 -6.20
C SER A 277 37.37 -16.30 -6.81
N LYS A 278 36.90 -17.14 -7.75
CA LYS A 278 37.73 -18.04 -8.54
C LYS A 278 37.83 -17.47 -9.96
N ASP A 279 39.03 -17.09 -10.38
CA ASP A 279 39.30 -16.85 -11.80
C ASP A 279 39.31 -18.20 -12.52
N VAL A 280 38.26 -18.44 -13.30
CA VAL A 280 38.16 -19.61 -14.17
C VAL A 280 38.20 -19.07 -15.58
N ASP A 281 39.23 -19.43 -16.35
CA ASP A 281 39.28 -19.19 -17.78
C ASP A 281 38.23 -20.08 -18.47
N ILE A 282 37.04 -19.52 -18.70
CA ILE A 282 35.94 -20.21 -19.37
C ILE A 282 36.13 -20.01 -20.88
N LEU A 283 36.97 -20.85 -21.47
CA LEU A 283 37.25 -20.87 -22.92
C LEU A 283 36.20 -21.68 -23.71
N GLU A 284 35.64 -22.72 -23.08
CA GLU A 284 34.63 -23.59 -23.69
C GLU A 284 33.23 -23.25 -23.16
N ALA A 285 32.22 -23.31 -24.04
CA ALA A 285 30.83 -23.08 -23.64
C ALA A 285 30.31 -24.21 -22.73
N VAL A 286 29.28 -23.93 -21.94
CA VAL A 286 28.53 -24.97 -21.21
C VAL A 286 27.61 -25.69 -22.20
N GLU A 287 27.70 -27.01 -22.28
CA GLU A 287 26.87 -27.83 -23.16
C GLU A 287 25.47 -28.03 -22.57
N HIS A 288 24.44 -27.65 -23.34
CA HIS A 288 23.06 -27.99 -23.03
C HIS A 288 22.71 -29.37 -23.60
N PRO A 289 21.96 -30.25 -22.90
CA PRO A 289 21.60 -31.59 -23.37
C PRO A 289 21.00 -31.63 -24.79
N THR A 290 20.27 -30.58 -25.19
CA THR A 290 19.64 -30.45 -26.51
C THR A 290 20.50 -29.75 -27.57
N LYS A 291 21.75 -29.34 -27.27
CA LYS A 291 22.70 -28.62 -28.15
C LYS A 291 22.26 -27.24 -28.66
N GLU A 292 21.09 -26.74 -28.29
CA GLU A 292 20.72 -25.33 -28.44
C GLU A 292 21.37 -24.50 -27.32
N ARG A 293 21.62 -23.19 -27.54
CA ARG A 293 22.12 -22.31 -26.48
C ARG A 293 21.09 -22.29 -25.34
N GLY A 294 21.39 -22.95 -24.22
CA GLY A 294 20.55 -22.91 -23.03
C GLY A 294 20.56 -21.51 -22.42
N ILE A 295 19.47 -20.77 -22.60
CA ILE A 295 19.27 -19.42 -22.08
C ILE A 295 18.29 -19.53 -20.92
N VAL A 296 18.76 -19.25 -19.71
CA VAL A 296 17.90 -19.19 -18.53
C VAL A 296 17.21 -17.84 -18.48
N ASP A 297 15.93 -17.80 -18.08
CA ASP A 297 15.22 -16.53 -17.92
C ASP A 297 15.87 -15.72 -16.79
N LEU A 298 15.92 -16.29 -15.58
CA LEU A 298 16.55 -15.63 -14.43
C LEU A 298 17.50 -16.58 -13.70
N MET A 299 18.68 -16.06 -13.35
CA MET A 299 19.56 -16.66 -12.35
C MET A 299 19.77 -15.67 -11.21
N LEU A 300 19.33 -16.05 -10.01
CA LEU A 300 19.54 -15.29 -8.79
C LEU A 300 20.60 -15.96 -7.94
N SER A 301 21.47 -15.17 -7.32
CA SER A 301 22.56 -15.70 -6.49
C SER A 301 22.67 -14.99 -5.16
N LYS A 302 22.96 -15.78 -4.12
CA LYS A 302 23.36 -15.27 -2.81
C LYS A 302 24.62 -15.95 -2.31
N THR A 303 25.42 -15.20 -1.56
CA THR A 303 26.53 -15.75 -0.77
C THR A 303 26.11 -15.80 0.69
N THR A 304 26.32 -16.94 1.35
CA THR A 304 26.17 -16.99 2.80
C THR A 304 27.35 -16.26 3.45
N ARG A 305 27.12 -15.07 4.02
CA ARG A 305 28.08 -14.40 4.90
C ARG A 305 28.17 -15.20 6.19
N ASN A 306 29.12 -16.14 6.26
CA ASN A 306 29.48 -16.85 7.49
C ASN A 306 30.87 -17.53 7.41
N ASN A 307 31.87 -16.87 6.79
CA ASN A 307 33.27 -17.35 6.71
C ASN A 307 33.46 -18.80 6.21
N LYS A 308 32.46 -19.42 5.59
CA LYS A 308 32.60 -20.68 4.88
C LYS A 308 32.94 -20.37 3.43
N PRO A 309 34.18 -20.59 2.98
CA PRO A 309 34.46 -20.52 1.55
C PRO A 309 33.56 -21.54 0.84
N ASN A 310 33.05 -21.20 -0.34
CA ASN A 310 32.41 -22.12 -1.29
C ASN A 310 30.91 -22.47 -1.06
N THR A 311 30.14 -21.67 -0.30
CA THR A 311 28.68 -21.88 -0.06
C THR A 311 27.80 -20.77 -0.67
N ALA A 312 27.74 -20.74 -2.00
CA ALA A 312 26.75 -19.96 -2.73
C ALA A 312 25.40 -20.69 -2.80
N HIS A 313 24.31 -19.96 -2.97
CA HIS A 313 23.01 -20.54 -3.33
C HIS A 313 22.50 -19.81 -4.56
N HIS A 314 22.25 -20.59 -5.62
CA HIS A 314 21.75 -20.12 -6.89
C HIS A 314 20.31 -20.58 -7.10
N LEU A 315 19.45 -19.67 -7.56
CA LEU A 315 18.14 -19.98 -8.11
C LEU A 315 18.21 -19.84 -9.62
N ILE A 316 17.82 -20.87 -10.36
CA ILE A 316 17.58 -20.81 -11.80
C ILE A 316 16.06 -20.85 -11.98
N ILE A 317 15.49 -19.82 -12.58
CA ILE A 317 14.05 -19.66 -12.70
C ILE A 317 13.70 -19.62 -14.19
N GLU A 318 12.76 -20.46 -14.58
CA GLU A 318 12.10 -20.45 -15.88
C GLU A 318 10.67 -19.93 -15.68
N LEU A 319 10.34 -18.81 -16.33
CA LEU A 319 9.05 -18.15 -16.19
C LEU A 319 8.19 -18.47 -17.39
N LYS A 320 6.97 -18.96 -17.17
CA LYS A 320 5.96 -19.09 -18.23
C LYS A 320 4.89 -18.03 -18.11
N ARG A 321 4.44 -17.51 -19.25
CA ARG A 321 3.28 -16.60 -19.30
C ARG A 321 2.04 -17.24 -18.67
N PRO A 322 1.13 -16.45 -18.07
CA PRO A 322 -0.05 -16.92 -17.34
C PRO A 322 -0.92 -18.00 -18.02
N ARG A 323 -1.01 -17.99 -19.35
CA ARG A 323 -1.83 -18.95 -20.11
C ARG A 323 -1.18 -20.32 -20.30
N VAL A 324 0.15 -20.40 -20.23
CA VAL A 324 0.89 -21.65 -20.44
C VAL A 324 0.86 -22.42 -19.14
N LYS A 325 0.43 -23.68 -19.18
CA LYS A 325 0.41 -24.52 -17.98
C LYS A 325 1.76 -25.21 -17.83
N ILE A 326 2.22 -25.46 -16.61
CA ILE A 326 3.36 -26.35 -16.39
C ILE A 326 2.95 -27.76 -16.82
N GLY A 327 3.56 -28.26 -17.89
CA GLY A 327 3.41 -29.61 -18.42
C GLY A 327 4.73 -30.38 -18.39
N ARG A 328 4.81 -31.45 -19.19
CA ARG A 328 6.04 -32.26 -19.29
C ARG A 328 7.18 -31.51 -19.97
N ASP A 329 6.87 -30.68 -20.96
CA ASP A 329 7.89 -29.95 -21.73
C ASP A 329 8.57 -28.89 -20.85
N GLU A 330 7.79 -28.15 -20.05
CA GLU A 330 8.34 -27.18 -19.09
C GLU A 330 9.18 -27.85 -18.01
N ILE A 331 8.75 -29.02 -17.52
CA ILE A 331 9.50 -29.82 -16.55
C ILE A 331 10.80 -30.34 -17.17
N SER A 332 10.76 -30.83 -18.41
CA SER A 332 11.94 -31.28 -19.13
C SER A 332 12.93 -30.14 -19.33
N GLN A 333 12.45 -28.95 -19.70
CA GLN A 333 13.31 -27.78 -19.90
C GLN A 333 14.08 -27.40 -18.63
N ILE A 334 13.42 -27.35 -17.47
CA ILE A 334 14.09 -27.00 -16.21
C ILE A 334 15.02 -28.14 -15.71
N GLN A 335 14.69 -29.40 -16.03
CA GLN A 335 15.56 -30.54 -15.79
C GLN A 335 16.81 -30.51 -16.67
N ASP A 336 16.69 -30.11 -17.94
CA ASP A 336 17.82 -30.00 -18.86
C ASP A 336 18.84 -28.96 -18.36
N TYR A 337 18.38 -27.83 -17.81
CA TYR A 337 19.26 -26.87 -17.14
C TYR A 337 19.94 -27.45 -15.89
N ALA A 338 19.19 -28.20 -15.08
CA ALA A 338 19.73 -28.84 -13.90
C ALA A 338 20.80 -29.88 -14.26
N ASP A 339 20.58 -30.68 -15.29
CA ASP A 339 21.54 -31.67 -15.76
C ASP A 339 22.75 -31.01 -16.44
N ALA A 340 22.57 -29.94 -17.21
CA ALA A 340 23.69 -29.17 -17.79
C ALA A 340 24.66 -28.66 -16.71
N ILE A 341 24.12 -28.07 -15.63
CA ILE A 341 24.92 -27.56 -14.51
C ILE A 341 25.51 -28.72 -13.69
N ARG A 342 24.75 -29.80 -13.47
CA ARG A 342 25.20 -30.94 -12.65
C ARG A 342 26.31 -31.76 -13.33
N LEU A 343 26.21 -31.95 -14.66
CA LEU A 343 27.16 -32.76 -15.42
C LEU A 343 28.44 -31.99 -15.76
N ASP A 344 28.37 -30.66 -15.81
CA ASP A 344 29.55 -29.84 -16.05
C ASP A 344 30.42 -29.73 -14.77
N SER A 345 31.61 -30.36 -14.85
CA SER A 345 32.57 -30.41 -13.74
C SER A 345 33.05 -29.05 -13.22
N ARG A 346 32.81 -27.96 -13.96
CA ARG A 346 33.20 -26.60 -13.55
C ARG A 346 32.30 -26.07 -12.43
N PHE A 347 31.02 -26.49 -12.37
CA PHE A 347 30.11 -26.14 -11.27
C PHE A 347 30.27 -27.05 -10.04
N SER A 348 30.65 -28.31 -10.24
CA SER A 348 30.73 -29.32 -9.16
C SER A 348 31.92 -29.17 -8.21
N LYS A 349 32.88 -28.28 -8.51
CA LYS A 349 34.05 -27.95 -7.64
C LYS A 349 33.67 -27.14 -6.39
N THR A 350 32.39 -27.02 -6.07
CA THR A 350 31.85 -26.13 -5.05
C THR A 350 30.77 -26.80 -4.20
N LYS A 351 30.52 -26.29 -2.99
CA LYS A 351 29.38 -26.71 -2.16
C LYS A 351 28.16 -25.81 -2.41
N ALA A 352 28.07 -25.23 -3.61
CA ALA A 352 26.98 -24.37 -3.95
C ALA A 352 25.67 -25.16 -4.02
N LYS A 353 24.62 -24.57 -3.45
CA LYS A 353 23.26 -25.09 -3.59
C LYS A 353 22.63 -24.51 -4.85
N TRP A 354 21.87 -25.33 -5.56
CA TRP A 354 21.17 -24.96 -6.77
C TRP A 354 19.70 -25.33 -6.65
N THR A 355 18.83 -24.35 -6.86
CA THR A 355 17.39 -24.55 -6.90
C THR A 355 16.91 -24.14 -8.27
N PHE A 356 16.29 -25.07 -8.98
CA PHE A 356 15.72 -24.87 -10.29
C PHE A 356 14.22 -24.77 -10.16
N ILE A 357 13.60 -23.73 -10.72
CA ILE A 357 12.20 -23.43 -10.50
C ILE A 357 11.53 -23.14 -11.85
N ALA A 358 10.58 -23.99 -12.24
CA ALA A 358 9.64 -23.65 -13.31
C ALA A 358 8.41 -22.97 -12.70
N ILE A 359 7.99 -21.84 -13.26
CA ILE A 359 6.92 -21.01 -12.69
C ILE A 359 5.85 -20.75 -13.74
N SER A 360 4.58 -20.96 -13.37
CA SER A 360 3.44 -20.47 -14.13
C SER A 360 2.23 -20.17 -13.23
N LEU A 361 1.07 -19.86 -13.80
CA LEU A 361 -0.18 -19.79 -13.08
C LEU A 361 -0.85 -21.13 -12.83
N ASP A 362 -0.71 -22.09 -13.72
CA ASP A 362 -1.48 -23.33 -13.62
C ASP A 362 -0.63 -24.51 -14.08
N ARG A 363 -1.06 -25.72 -13.72
CA ARG A 363 -0.43 -26.97 -14.12
C ARG A 363 -1.34 -27.76 -15.06
N ASP A 364 -0.75 -28.59 -15.91
CA ASP A 364 -1.52 -29.61 -16.62
C ASP A 364 -2.05 -30.62 -15.60
N MET A 365 -3.37 -30.82 -15.57
CA MET A 365 -4.03 -31.76 -14.67
C MET A 365 -3.64 -33.23 -14.95
N LYS A 366 -3.02 -33.50 -16.10
CA LYS A 366 -2.50 -34.82 -16.47
C LYS A 366 -1.12 -35.12 -15.87
N LEU A 367 -0.50 -34.16 -15.18
CA LEU A 367 0.69 -34.40 -14.37
C LEU A 367 0.28 -35.19 -13.13
N ASP A 368 0.80 -36.41 -13.04
CA ASP A 368 0.58 -37.33 -11.94
C ASP A 368 1.71 -37.20 -10.90
N SER A 369 1.47 -37.67 -9.66
CA SER A 369 2.39 -37.61 -8.52
C SER A 369 3.74 -38.29 -8.78
N ARG A 370 3.82 -39.12 -9.81
CA ARG A 370 5.07 -39.72 -10.31
C ARG A 370 6.06 -38.70 -10.87
N TYR A 371 5.61 -37.53 -11.30
CA TYR A 371 6.44 -36.49 -11.93
C TYR A 371 6.69 -35.29 -11.04
N ILE A 372 5.78 -35.02 -10.11
CA ILE A 372 5.83 -33.86 -9.22
C ILE A 372 5.07 -34.18 -7.94
N ASP A 373 5.67 -33.86 -6.80
CA ASP A 373 4.94 -33.76 -5.54
C ASP A 373 3.90 -32.64 -5.68
N LEU A 374 2.62 -33.00 -5.74
CA LEU A 374 1.52 -32.07 -5.95
C LEU A 374 1.29 -31.13 -4.76
N GLU A 375 1.82 -31.45 -3.58
CA GLU A 375 1.72 -30.63 -2.37
C GLU A 375 2.81 -29.54 -2.38
N ASN A 376 4.07 -29.93 -2.55
CA ASN A 376 5.21 -29.01 -2.42
C ASN A 376 5.78 -28.53 -3.77
N GLY A 377 5.34 -29.10 -4.89
CA GLY A 377 5.85 -28.81 -6.23
C GLY A 377 7.22 -29.41 -6.52
N VAL A 378 7.72 -30.32 -5.67
CA VAL A 378 9.06 -30.92 -5.82
C VAL A 378 9.05 -31.95 -6.94
N ILE A 379 9.90 -31.74 -7.93
CA ILE A 379 10.10 -32.67 -9.06
C ILE A 379 11.24 -33.64 -8.75
N ALA A 380 12.35 -33.11 -8.22
CA ALA A 380 13.52 -33.89 -7.86
C ALA A 380 14.34 -33.17 -6.78
N GLU A 381 14.92 -33.94 -5.85
CA GLU A 381 15.84 -33.43 -4.84
C GLU A 381 17.02 -34.39 -4.70
N LYS A 382 18.25 -33.85 -4.78
CA LYS A 382 19.51 -34.59 -4.65
C LYS A 382 20.58 -33.69 -4.04
N ASP A 383 21.10 -34.04 -2.86
CA ASP A 383 22.19 -33.36 -2.12
C ASP A 383 22.15 -31.82 -2.14
N ASN A 384 22.73 -31.19 -3.17
CA ASN A 384 22.84 -29.74 -3.33
C ASN A 384 21.93 -29.18 -4.45
N TYR A 385 21.06 -30.00 -5.03
CA TYR A 385 20.20 -29.69 -6.17
C TYR A 385 18.74 -29.97 -5.82
N ILE A 386 17.87 -29.01 -6.08
CA ILE A 386 16.41 -29.18 -5.98
C ILE A 386 15.75 -28.62 -7.24
N ILE A 387 14.77 -29.34 -7.77
CA ILE A 387 13.96 -28.92 -8.92
C ILE A 387 12.51 -28.81 -8.46
N LEU A 388 11.92 -27.64 -8.70
CA LEU A 388 10.59 -27.25 -8.27
C LEU A 388 9.76 -26.81 -9.48
N ALA A 389 8.46 -27.05 -9.42
CA ALA A 389 7.47 -26.43 -10.27
C ALA A 389 6.41 -25.73 -9.42
N LEU A 390 6.31 -24.41 -9.56
CA LEU A 390 5.40 -23.55 -8.83
C LEU A 390 4.28 -23.05 -9.76
N TYR A 391 3.04 -23.22 -9.32
CA TYR A 391 1.82 -22.73 -9.99
C TYR A 391 0.89 -22.09 -8.96
N THR A 392 -0.17 -21.36 -9.34
CA THR A 392 -0.99 -20.49 -8.46
C THR A 392 -1.17 -20.92 -7.01
N THR A 393 -1.48 -22.17 -6.73
CA THR A 393 -1.63 -22.67 -5.36
C THR A 393 -0.36 -22.54 -4.54
N ASN A 394 0.84 -22.58 -5.14
CA ASN A 394 2.18 -22.52 -4.55
C ASN A 394 3.05 -21.34 -5.02
N PHE A 395 2.69 -20.68 -6.12
CA PHE A 395 3.39 -19.53 -6.70
C PHE A 395 2.86 -18.21 -6.14
N ILE A 396 1.55 -18.13 -5.84
CA ILE A 396 0.88 -16.95 -5.27
C ILE A 396 0.13 -17.32 -3.97
N GLY A 397 -0.33 -18.56 -3.82
CA GLY A 397 -0.64 -19.19 -2.53
C GLY A 397 0.51 -20.08 -2.05
N PRO A 398 0.40 -20.78 -0.90
CA PRO A 398 0.63 -20.28 0.44
C PRO A 398 1.93 -19.51 0.65
N LEU A 399 2.68 -19.05 -0.36
CA LEU A 399 3.61 -17.94 -0.16
C LEU A 399 2.87 -16.64 0.19
N SER A 400 1.58 -16.45 -0.10
CA SER A 400 0.81 -15.34 0.50
C SER A 400 0.41 -15.58 1.96
N TYR A 401 0.34 -16.82 2.45
CA TYR A 401 -0.04 -17.14 3.85
C TYR A 401 1.17 -17.42 4.75
N GLN A 402 2.17 -18.11 4.20
CA GLN A 402 3.51 -18.28 4.76
C GLN A 402 4.38 -17.05 4.55
N ALA A 403 4.29 -16.23 3.48
CA ALA A 403 4.91 -14.91 3.53
C ALA A 403 4.12 -13.96 4.44
N TYR A 404 2.81 -14.11 4.66
CA TYR A 404 2.14 -13.38 5.74
C TYR A 404 2.69 -13.76 7.12
N SER A 405 3.11 -15.02 7.31
CA SER A 405 3.67 -15.51 8.58
C SER A 405 5.19 -15.29 8.69
N PHE A 406 5.92 -15.36 7.58
CA PHE A 406 7.37 -15.25 7.44
C PHE A 406 7.81 -13.79 7.31
N LEU A 407 7.04 -12.92 6.62
CA LEU A 407 7.22 -11.46 6.66
C LEU A 407 6.76 -10.89 8.02
N LYS A 408 5.79 -11.48 8.73
CA LYS A 408 5.50 -11.10 10.13
C LYS A 408 6.67 -11.45 11.08
N LEU A 409 7.32 -12.59 10.88
CA LEU A 409 8.46 -13.01 11.71
C LEU A 409 9.76 -12.25 11.36
N ARG A 410 9.95 -11.80 10.11
CA ARG A 410 11.11 -10.99 9.69
C ARG A 410 10.89 -9.47 9.67
N ALA A 411 9.68 -8.99 9.89
CA ALA A 411 9.44 -7.58 10.21
C ALA A 411 9.71 -7.27 11.70
N LEU A 412 9.87 -8.30 12.53
CA LEU A 412 10.15 -8.24 13.97
C LEU A 412 11.53 -8.83 14.37
N SER A 413 12.37 -9.19 13.39
CA SER A 413 13.78 -9.59 13.59
C SER A 413 14.67 -8.90 12.55
#